data_AF-A0A3A8W1I1-F1
#
_entry.id   AF-A0A3A8W1I1-F1
#
_cell.length_a   1.000
_cell.length_b   1.000
_cell.length_c   1.000
_cell.angle_alpha   90.00
_cell.angle_beta   90.00
_cell.angle_gamma   90.00
#
_symmetry.space_group_name_H-M   'P 1'
#
loop_
_entity.id
_entity.type
_entity.pdbx_description
1 polymer ?
#
loop_
_entity_poly.entity_id
_entity_poly.type
_entity_poly.pdbx_seq_one_letter_code
_entity_poly.pdbx_strand_id
1 'polypeptide(L)'
;MLADSSLNRENILIAFLYINSYIGCRKRQDDGSEYENAEDSPEAFYRSIKHMSEELSMSKDTINQCIDYLTRPSDDIPALLIKKEVGSVQPDKSKPPKNVPNIYVLNKEGYKQEIEWALNKMLELYKVDEFYPSKSGNYRFQM
;
A
#
# COMPACT_ATOMS: atom_id res chain seq x y z
N MET A 1 -28.23 2.32 -16.20
CA MET A 1 -27.29 3.45 -16.41
C MET A 1 -26.03 3.12 -15.64
N LEU A 2 -24.98 2.69 -16.34
CA LEU A 2 -23.65 2.58 -15.74
C LEU A 2 -23.22 4.01 -15.45
N ALA A 3 -23.02 4.37 -14.18
CA ALA A 3 -22.54 5.69 -13.84
C ALA A 3 -21.19 5.90 -14.56
N ASP A 4 -21.14 6.86 -15.48
CA ASP A 4 -19.93 7.53 -15.94
C ASP A 4 -19.31 8.25 -14.72
N SER A 5 -18.79 7.50 -13.75
CA SER A 5 -18.06 8.07 -12.63
C SER A 5 -16.66 8.43 -13.11
N SER A 6 -16.55 9.60 -13.75
CA SER A 6 -15.51 10.65 -13.73
C SER A 6 -14.02 10.34 -13.47
N LEU A 7 -13.59 9.08 -13.34
CA LEU A 7 -12.21 8.70 -13.11
C LEU A 7 -11.57 8.34 -14.45
N ASN A 8 -10.63 9.19 -14.89
CA ASN A 8 -9.93 8.99 -16.16
C ASN A 8 -9.16 7.65 -16.14
N ARG A 9 -9.42 6.79 -17.13
CA ARG A 9 -8.73 5.50 -17.30
C ARG A 9 -7.21 5.64 -17.39
N GLU A 10 -6.72 6.75 -17.96
CA GLU A 10 -5.29 7.06 -18.01
C GLU A 10 -4.72 7.27 -16.61
N ASN A 11 -5.44 7.95 -15.72
CA ASN A 11 -5.01 8.14 -14.33
C ASN A 11 -4.95 6.80 -13.59
N ILE A 12 -5.93 5.92 -13.80
CA ILE A 12 -5.95 4.58 -13.21
C ILE A 12 -4.74 3.78 -13.70
N LEU A 13 -4.48 3.79 -15.01
CA LEU A 13 -3.34 3.09 -15.61
C LEU A 13 -2.01 3.62 -15.09
N ILE A 14 -1.82 4.94 -15.05
CA ILE A 14 -0.57 5.56 -14.58
C ILE A 14 -0.37 5.28 -13.08
N ALA A 15 -1.43 5.40 -12.26
CA ALA A 15 -1.35 5.08 -10.84
C ALA A 15 -0.99 3.61 -10.61
N PHE A 16 -1.59 2.69 -11.38
CA PHE A 16 -1.26 1.28 -11.32
C PHE A 16 0.19 1.01 -11.74
N LEU A 17 0.63 1.54 -12.87
CA LEU A 17 2.01 1.35 -13.35
C LEU A 17 3.04 1.89 -12.35
N TYR A 18 2.76 3.05 -11.76
CA TYR A 18 3.57 3.63 -10.70
C TYR A 18 3.68 2.68 -9.51
N ILE A 19 2.56 2.22 -8.95
CA ILE A 19 2.53 1.26 -7.83
C ILE A 19 3.27 -0.03 -8.21
N ASN A 20 2.96 -0.59 -9.38
CA ASN A 20 3.49 -1.85 -9.85
C ASN A 20 5.02 -1.81 -10.09
N SER A 21 5.56 -0.63 -10.46
CA SER A 21 7.01 -0.44 -10.62
C SER A 21 7.81 -0.67 -9.33
N TYR A 22 7.17 -0.59 -8.16
CA TYR A 22 7.78 -0.91 -6.87
C TYR A 22 7.53 -2.35 -6.42
N ILE A 23 6.56 -3.05 -7.01
CA ILE A 23 6.16 -4.41 -6.62
C ILE A 23 6.95 -5.46 -7.40
N GLY A 24 7.18 -5.29 -8.71
CA GLY A 24 7.57 -6.38 -9.62
C GLY A 24 9.09 -6.59 -9.85
N CYS A 25 9.96 -6.27 -8.88
CA CYS A 25 11.41 -6.17 -9.14
C CYS A 25 12.28 -7.24 -8.47
N ARG A 26 11.74 -8.19 -7.70
CA ARG A 26 12.55 -9.19 -6.99
C ARG A 26 12.91 -10.36 -7.91
N LYS A 27 14.20 -10.69 -8.02
CA LYS A 27 14.67 -11.87 -8.76
C LYS A 27 14.34 -13.14 -7.99
N ARG A 28 13.96 -14.19 -8.71
CA ARG A 28 13.76 -15.55 -8.17
C ARG A 28 14.88 -16.48 -8.64
N GLN A 29 14.98 -17.64 -8.02
CA GLN A 29 15.86 -18.71 -8.46
C GLN A 29 15.35 -19.30 -9.80
N ASP A 30 16.20 -20.07 -10.48
CA ASP A 30 15.88 -20.66 -11.78
C ASP A 30 14.67 -21.62 -11.74
N ASP A 31 14.43 -22.23 -10.57
CA ASP A 31 13.29 -23.12 -10.30
C ASP A 31 12.02 -22.36 -9.86
N GLY A 32 12.08 -21.02 -9.78
CA GLY A 32 10.98 -20.16 -9.35
C GLY A 32 10.86 -19.99 -7.83
N SER A 33 11.72 -20.62 -7.03
CA SER A 33 11.77 -20.42 -5.59
C SER A 33 12.38 -19.07 -5.20
N GLU A 34 12.08 -18.63 -3.98
CA GLU A 34 12.61 -17.39 -3.41
C GLU A 34 14.06 -17.58 -2.94
N TYR A 35 14.87 -16.53 -2.99
CA TYR A 35 16.18 -16.52 -2.32
C TYR A 35 16.01 -16.42 -0.80
N GLU A 36 17.00 -16.88 -0.02
CA GLU A 36 16.94 -16.85 1.46
C GLU A 36 16.66 -15.45 2.04
N ASN A 37 17.12 -14.40 1.37
CA ASN A 37 16.94 -13.01 1.77
C ASN A 37 15.78 -12.31 1.05
N ALA A 38 14.81 -13.04 0.51
CA ALA A 38 13.69 -12.45 -0.23
C ALA A 38 12.88 -11.43 0.60
N GLU A 39 12.82 -11.64 1.92
CA GLU A 39 12.15 -10.74 2.87
C GLU A 39 12.77 -9.33 2.96
N ASP A 40 14.03 -9.16 2.55
CA ASP A 40 14.67 -7.84 2.49
C ASP A 40 14.12 -6.96 1.36
N SER A 41 13.47 -7.57 0.37
CA SER A 41 12.93 -6.90 -0.83
C SER A 41 11.50 -7.36 -1.11
N PRO A 42 10.53 -7.07 -0.22
CA PRO A 42 9.14 -7.48 -0.39
C PRO A 42 8.55 -6.91 -1.70
N GLU A 43 7.76 -7.71 -2.41
CA GLU A 43 7.00 -7.30 -3.60
C GLU A 43 5.76 -6.49 -3.16
N ALA A 44 6.00 -5.28 -2.67
CA ALA A 44 4.98 -4.43 -2.09
C ALA A 44 5.25 -2.94 -2.32
N PHE A 45 4.18 -2.17 -2.48
CA PHE A 45 4.23 -0.71 -2.48
C PHE A 45 3.76 -0.18 -1.13
N TYR A 46 4.62 0.56 -0.44
CA TYR A 46 4.35 1.18 0.86
C TYR A 46 4.91 2.60 0.95
N ARG A 47 4.90 3.34 -0.17
CA ARG A 47 5.34 4.74 -0.22
C ARG A 47 4.18 5.70 0.07
N SER A 48 4.55 6.93 0.43
CA SER A 48 3.59 7.99 0.74
C SER A 48 2.78 8.43 -0.49
N ILE A 49 1.46 8.48 -0.35
CA ILE A 49 0.54 9.08 -1.34
C ILE A 49 0.89 10.54 -1.64
N LYS A 50 1.49 11.26 -0.67
CA LYS A 50 1.98 12.63 -0.91
C LYS A 50 3.09 12.65 -1.97
N HIS A 51 4.09 11.78 -1.87
CA HIS A 51 5.17 11.74 -2.85
C HIS A 51 4.66 11.26 -4.22
N MET A 52 3.79 10.25 -4.24
CA MET A 52 3.14 9.82 -5.49
C MET A 52 2.36 10.96 -6.16
N SER A 53 1.67 11.79 -5.37
CA SER A 53 0.97 13.00 -5.84
C SER A 53 1.91 14.02 -6.47
N GLU A 54 3.07 14.25 -5.86
CA GLU A 54 4.10 15.16 -6.36
C GLU A 54 4.74 14.62 -7.65
N GLU A 55 5.11 13.34 -7.69
CA GLU A 55 5.79 12.73 -8.85
C GLU A 55 4.87 12.57 -10.06
N LEU A 56 3.60 12.23 -9.84
CA LEU A 56 2.63 12.06 -10.92
C LEU A 56 1.93 13.36 -11.33
N SER A 57 2.17 14.46 -10.61
CA SER A 57 1.42 15.72 -10.77
C SER A 57 -0.11 15.52 -10.69
N MET A 58 -0.55 14.59 -9.84
CA MET A 58 -1.96 14.28 -9.60
C MET A 58 -2.36 14.69 -8.19
N SER A 59 -3.62 15.08 -7.97
CA SER A 59 -4.11 15.35 -6.62
C SER A 59 -4.12 14.06 -5.78
N LYS A 60 -3.99 14.20 -4.45
CA LYS A 60 -4.11 13.07 -3.52
C LYS A 60 -5.48 12.40 -3.63
N ASP A 61 -6.54 13.17 -3.85
CA ASP A 61 -7.89 12.66 -3.98
C ASP A 61 -8.05 11.81 -5.24
N THR A 62 -7.49 12.26 -6.37
CA THR A 62 -7.46 11.47 -7.61
C THR A 62 -6.69 10.17 -7.43
N ILE A 63 -5.52 10.21 -6.77
CA ILE A 63 -4.74 9.00 -6.47
C ILE A 63 -5.51 8.05 -5.57
N ASN A 64 -6.13 8.56 -4.50
CA ASN A 64 -6.93 7.73 -3.60
C ASN A 64 -8.12 7.09 -4.34
N GLN A 65 -8.79 7.81 -5.23
CA GLN A 65 -9.85 7.24 -6.07
C GLN A 65 -9.32 6.15 -7.01
N CYS A 66 -8.13 6.33 -7.60
CA CYS A 66 -7.49 5.29 -8.42
C CYS A 66 -7.14 4.06 -7.59
N ILE A 67 -6.56 4.24 -6.41
CA ILE A 67 -6.25 3.12 -5.49
C ILE A 67 -7.51 2.42 -5.03
N ASP A 68 -8.56 3.16 -4.68
CA ASP A 68 -9.86 2.60 -4.30
C ASP A 68 -10.46 1.78 -5.43
N TYR A 69 -10.32 2.24 -6.68
CA TYR A 69 -10.71 1.46 -7.86
C TYR A 69 -9.88 0.18 -8.00
N LEU A 70 -8.56 0.25 -7.87
CA LEU A 70 -7.64 -0.89 -8.03
C LEU A 70 -7.76 -1.93 -6.91
N THR A 71 -8.26 -1.53 -5.73
CA THR A 71 -8.38 -2.38 -4.54
C THR A 71 -9.80 -2.87 -4.29
N ARG A 72 -10.77 -2.43 -5.09
CA ARG A 72 -12.16 -2.87 -5.00
C ARG A 72 -12.42 -4.02 -5.98
N PRO A 73 -12.95 -5.16 -5.51
CA PRO A 73 -13.43 -6.21 -6.42
C PRO A 73 -14.69 -5.73 -7.15
N SER A 74 -14.93 -6.26 -8.35
CA SER A 74 -16.14 -5.98 -9.14
C SER A 74 -16.79 -7.29 -9.51
N ASP A 75 -18.06 -7.49 -9.12
CA ASP A 75 -18.85 -8.71 -9.38
C ASP A 75 -18.02 -10.00 -9.24
N ASP A 76 -17.56 -10.57 -10.37
CA ASP A 76 -16.80 -11.83 -10.45
C ASP A 76 -15.28 -11.64 -10.63
N ILE A 77 -14.79 -10.40 -10.68
CA ILE A 77 -13.40 -10.05 -10.89
C ILE A 77 -12.78 -9.64 -9.54
N PRO A 78 -11.78 -10.39 -9.03
CA PRO A 78 -11.09 -10.00 -7.82
C PRO A 78 -10.36 -8.66 -8.03
N ALA A 79 -10.19 -7.89 -6.95
CA ALA A 79 -9.43 -6.65 -6.99
C ALA A 79 -8.02 -6.89 -7.54
N LEU A 80 -7.45 -5.92 -8.26
CA LEU A 80 -6.10 -6.05 -8.81
C LEU A 80 -5.03 -5.95 -7.72
N LEU A 81 -5.28 -5.11 -6.72
CA LEU A 81 -4.39 -4.89 -5.57
C LEU A 81 -5.08 -5.29 -4.27
N ILE A 82 -4.32 -5.85 -3.35
CA ILE A 82 -4.72 -6.01 -1.95
C ILE A 82 -4.14 -4.86 -1.15
N LYS A 83 -5.00 -4.15 -0.40
CA LYS A 83 -4.61 -3.09 0.54
C LYS A 83 -4.52 -3.65 1.95
N LYS A 84 -3.41 -3.39 2.64
CA LYS A 84 -3.27 -3.55 4.09
C LYS A 84 -3.09 -2.19 4.73
N GLU A 85 -4.04 -1.82 5.58
CA GLU A 85 -3.89 -0.65 6.45
C GLU A 85 -2.90 -0.96 7.57
N VAL A 86 -1.91 -0.08 7.73
CA VAL A 86 -0.79 -0.29 8.67
C VAL A 86 -1.06 0.40 10.00
N GLY A 87 -1.46 1.66 9.98
CA GLY A 87 -1.75 2.42 11.20
C GLY A 87 -0.92 3.69 11.33
N SER A 88 -0.42 3.94 12.53
CA SER A 88 0.36 5.12 12.88
C SER A 88 1.56 4.80 13.78
N VAL A 89 2.53 5.71 13.80
CA VAL A 89 3.72 5.65 14.68
C VAL A 89 3.86 6.94 15.48
N GLN A 90 4.41 6.83 16.68
CA GLN A 90 4.78 7.97 17.50
C GLN A 90 6.21 7.81 18.06
N PRO A 91 7.25 7.96 17.22
CA PRO A 91 8.63 7.81 17.67
C PRO A 91 9.01 8.84 18.75
N ASP A 92 8.41 10.03 18.67
CA ASP A 92 8.53 11.08 19.67
C ASP A 92 7.20 11.23 20.42
N LYS A 93 7.16 10.78 21.68
CA LYS A 93 5.98 10.83 22.55
C LYS A 93 5.45 12.26 22.80
N SER A 94 6.28 13.28 22.59
CA SER A 94 5.86 14.69 22.71
C SER A 94 5.10 15.19 21.47
N LYS A 95 5.20 14.49 20.34
CA LYS A 95 4.55 14.86 19.08
C LYS A 95 3.33 13.98 18.83
N PRO A 96 2.32 14.46 18.09
CA PRO A 96 1.20 13.63 17.72
C PRO A 96 1.66 12.41 16.88
N PRO A 97 1.04 11.22 17.04
CA PRO A 97 1.28 10.09 16.14
C PRO A 97 1.05 10.46 14.68
N LYS A 98 1.80 9.84 13.77
CA LYS A 98 1.76 10.06 12.32
C LYS A 98 1.30 8.79 11.63
N ASN A 99 0.37 8.92 10.69
CA ASN A 99 -0.04 7.78 9.88
C ASN A 99 1.13 7.28 9.04
N VAL A 100 1.23 5.96 8.97
CA VAL A 100 2.18 5.23 8.15
C VAL A 100 1.50 4.93 6.80
N PRO A 101 2.24 4.90 5.68
CA PRO A 101 1.67 4.46 4.41
C PRO A 101 1.02 3.08 4.50
N ASN A 102 -0.07 2.88 3.77
CA ASN A 102 -0.64 1.55 3.61
C ASN A 102 0.25 0.70 2.70
N ILE A 103 0.16 -0.61 2.86
CA ILE A 103 0.83 -1.58 2.00
C ILE A 103 -0.13 -2.00 0.89
N TYR A 104 0.37 -2.05 -0.34
CA TYR A 104 -0.35 -2.54 -1.50
C TYR A 104 0.48 -3.62 -2.20
N VAL A 105 -0.14 -4.76 -2.46
CA VAL A 105 0.48 -5.91 -3.15
C VAL A 105 -0.42 -6.35 -4.29
N LEU A 106 0.14 -7.02 -5.30
CA LEU A 106 -0.68 -7.66 -6.34
C LEU A 106 -1.55 -8.76 -5.73
N ASN A 107 -2.80 -8.84 -6.17
CA ASN A 107 -3.70 -9.92 -5.77
C ASN A 107 -3.35 -11.22 -6.53
N LYS A 108 -2.28 -11.86 -6.10
CA LYS A 108 -1.76 -13.13 -6.64
C LYS A 108 -1.34 -14.06 -5.51
N GLU A 109 -1.07 -15.32 -5.83
CA GLU A 109 -0.53 -16.27 -4.85
C GLU A 109 0.72 -15.71 -4.15
N GLY A 110 0.81 -15.93 -2.84
CA GLY A 110 1.89 -15.40 -1.99
C GLY A 110 1.66 -13.99 -1.44
N TYR A 111 0.61 -13.26 -1.84
CA TYR A 111 0.41 -11.86 -1.42
C TYR A 111 0.43 -11.65 0.12
N LYS A 112 -0.04 -12.63 0.90
CA LYS A 112 -0.05 -12.56 2.37
C LYS A 112 1.36 -12.51 2.96
N GLN A 113 2.28 -13.29 2.39
CA GLN A 113 3.68 -13.33 2.78
C GLN A 113 4.37 -12.00 2.43
N GLU A 114 4.10 -11.44 1.24
CA GLU A 114 4.63 -10.12 0.87
C GLU A 114 4.13 -9.00 1.79
N ILE A 115 2.88 -9.08 2.26
CA ILE A 115 2.35 -8.15 3.26
C ILE A 115 3.11 -8.28 4.58
N GLU A 116 3.38 -9.51 5.04
CA GLU A 116 4.11 -9.77 6.29
C GLU A 116 5.55 -9.24 6.21
N TRP A 117 6.27 -9.57 5.14
CA TRP A 117 7.62 -9.07 4.89
C TRP A 117 7.64 -7.54 4.79
N ALA A 118 6.69 -6.93 4.08
CA ALA A 118 6.56 -5.47 4.02
C ALA A 118 6.29 -4.84 5.40
N LEU A 119 5.44 -5.45 6.22
CA LEU A 119 5.18 -4.98 7.59
C LEU A 119 6.44 -5.02 8.45
N ASN A 120 7.17 -6.14 8.43
CA ASN A 120 8.43 -6.30 9.17
C ASN A 120 9.47 -5.25 8.73
N LYS A 121 9.60 -5.05 7.41
CA LYS A 121 10.51 -4.03 6.87
C LYS A 121 10.12 -2.63 7.30
N MET A 122 8.83 -2.34 7.37
CA MET A 122 8.35 -1.04 7.87
C MET A 122 8.62 -0.87 9.37
N LEU A 123 8.45 -1.90 10.20
CA LEU A 123 8.81 -1.84 11.63
C LEU A 123 10.30 -1.47 11.81
N GLU A 124 11.19 -2.11 11.05
CA GLU A 124 12.63 -1.78 11.02
C GLU A 124 12.89 -0.32 10.62
N LEU A 125 12.27 0.13 9.51
CA LEU A 125 12.44 1.48 8.99
C LEU A 125 11.97 2.55 9.98
N TYR A 126 10.87 2.30 10.67
CA TYR A 126 10.31 3.21 11.67
C TYR A 126 10.93 3.06 13.07
N LYS A 127 11.73 2.00 13.30
CA LYS A 127 12.36 1.66 14.59
C LYS A 127 11.35 1.54 15.72
N VAL A 128 10.29 0.78 15.48
CA VAL A 128 9.22 0.51 16.44
C VAL A 128 8.93 -0.99 16.48
N ASP A 129 8.47 -1.47 17.63
CA ASP A 129 8.08 -2.89 17.78
C ASP A 129 6.68 -3.17 17.23
N GLU A 130 5.81 -2.14 17.22
CA GLU A 130 4.44 -2.25 16.72
C GLU A 130 3.90 -0.92 16.16
N PHE A 131 2.84 -1.02 15.35
CA PHE A 131 2.07 0.12 14.85
C PHE A 131 0.82 0.34 15.70
N TYR A 132 0.52 1.61 15.99
CA TYR A 132 -0.75 2.00 16.62
C TYR A 132 -1.87 2.05 15.57
N PRO A 133 -3.16 2.01 15.97
CA PRO A 133 -4.28 2.22 15.06
C PRO A 133 -4.18 3.53 14.25
N SER A 134 -4.75 3.54 13.04
CA SER A 134 -4.81 4.71 12.15
C SER A 134 -5.57 5.87 12.80
N LYS A 135 -5.16 7.12 12.50
CA LYS A 135 -5.83 8.32 13.04
C LYS A 135 -7.14 8.74 12.36
N SER A 136 -7.61 8.05 11.32
CA SER A 136 -8.79 8.49 10.56
C SER A 136 -10.10 7.80 11.01
N GLY A 137 -10.89 8.52 11.82
CA GLY A 137 -12.34 8.38 11.96
C GLY A 137 -12.86 7.94 13.35
N ASN A 138 -13.18 8.90 14.23
CA ASN A 138 -14.03 8.72 15.42
C ASN A 138 -13.73 7.56 16.39
N TYR A 139 -12.49 7.44 16.89
CA TYR A 139 -12.29 6.75 18.17
C TYR A 139 -12.07 7.81 19.26
N ARG A 140 -13.17 8.12 19.96
CA ARG A 140 -13.09 8.70 21.31
C ARG A 140 -12.33 7.68 22.15
N PHE A 141 -11.17 8.06 22.67
CA PHE A 141 -10.56 7.36 23.80
C PHE A 141 -11.62 7.30 24.91
N GLN A 142 -12.20 6.13 25.16
CA GLN A 142 -12.78 5.89 26.47
C GLN A 142 -11.59 5.62 27.40
N MET A 143 -11.42 6.53 28.36
CA MET A 143 -10.56 6.36 29.52
C MET A 143 -10.99 5.14 30.33
#